data_AF-A0A1G2PGQ0-F1
#
_entry.id   AF-A0A1G2PGQ0-F1
#
_cell.length_a   1.000
_cell.length_b   1.000
_cell.length_c   1.000
_cell.angle_alpha   90.00
_cell.angle_beta   90.00
_cell.angle_gamma   90.00
#
_symmetry.space_group_name_H-M   'P 1'
#
loop_
_entity.id
_entity.type
_entity.pdbx_description
1 polymer ?
#
loop_
_entity_poly.entity_id
_entity_poly.type
_entity_poly.pdbx_seq_one_letter_code
_entity_poly.pdbx_strand_id
1 'polypeptide(L)'
;MIRVYLFILREVFRIPEEFIKPTMRIFDGMDKTQCLQYWADVTNIPKNKFIIRYNDGGTRGRTKYGMCRITVRKGSNVLKVIHSLVDQFSDEILKAT
;
A
#
# COMPACT_ATOMS: atom_id res chain seq x y z
N MET A 1 -4.49 -1.25 -8.09
CA MET A 1 -4.71 -0.30 -6.97
C MET A 1 -3.44 0.20 -6.29
N ILE A 2 -2.56 -0.65 -5.75
CA ILE A 2 -1.37 -0.16 -5.00
C ILE A 2 -0.45 0.77 -5.81
N ARG A 3 -0.27 0.53 -7.12
CA ARG A 3 0.52 1.39 -8.02
C ARG A 3 -0.05 2.81 -8.10
N VAL A 4 -1.36 2.91 -8.28
CA VAL A 4 -2.09 4.20 -8.31
C VAL A 4 -1.98 4.90 -6.96
N TYR A 5 -2.14 4.15 -5.86
CA TYR A 5 -1.98 4.70 -4.52
C TYR A 5 -0.56 5.27 -4.30
N LEU A 6 0.48 4.52 -4.67
CA LEU A 6 1.87 4.99 -4.57
C LEU A 6 2.16 6.18 -5.50
N PHE A 7 1.59 6.18 -6.71
CA PHE A 7 1.67 7.33 -7.61
C PHE A 7 1.07 8.59 -6.96
N ILE A 8 -0.13 8.49 -6.37
CA ILE A 8 -0.76 9.62 -5.67
C ILE A 8 0.12 10.11 -4.51
N LEU A 9 0.68 9.19 -3.73
CA LEU A 9 1.57 9.58 -2.62
C LEU A 9 2.84 10.29 -3.11
N ARG A 10 3.47 9.79 -4.18
CA ARG A 10 4.76 10.30 -4.69
C ARG A 10 4.60 11.57 -5.53
N GLU A 11 3.66 11.58 -6.46
CA GLU A 11 3.56 12.63 -7.47
C GLU A 11 2.59 13.73 -7.06
N VAL A 12 1.47 13.39 -6.41
CA VAL A 12 0.44 14.36 -6.03
C VAL A 12 0.75 14.97 -4.66
N PHE A 13 0.92 14.14 -3.64
CA PHE A 13 1.21 14.60 -2.28
C PHE A 13 2.70 14.84 -2.00
N ARG A 14 3.60 14.49 -2.93
CA ARG A 14 5.05 14.66 -2.80
C ARG A 14 5.60 14.11 -1.48
N ILE A 15 5.09 12.95 -1.06
CA ILE A 15 5.53 12.30 0.18
C ILE A 15 6.94 11.75 -0.01
N PRO A 16 7.90 12.13 0.86
CA PRO A 16 9.25 11.58 0.81
C PRO A 16 9.26 10.06 0.99
N GLU A 17 10.11 9.37 0.24
CA GLU A 17 10.15 7.89 0.22
C GLU A 17 10.49 7.31 1.61
N GLU A 18 11.25 8.02 2.44
CA GLU A 18 11.56 7.63 3.82
C GLU A 18 10.34 7.57 4.76
N PHE A 19 9.23 8.21 4.36
CA PHE A 19 7.95 8.12 5.07
C PHE A 19 7.06 7.01 4.55
N ILE A 20 7.35 6.43 3.38
CA ILE A 20 6.63 5.30 2.81
C ILE A 20 7.29 4.00 3.30
N LYS A 21 6.58 3.27 4.16
CA LYS A 21 7.04 2.01 4.73
C LYS A 21 6.27 0.83 4.15
N PRO A 22 6.88 -0.03 3.31
CA PRO A 22 6.26 -1.26 2.89
C PRO A 22 6.46 -2.36 3.96
N THR A 23 5.35 -2.97 4.36
CA THR A 23 5.35 -4.17 5.21
C THR A 23 4.74 -5.31 4.42
N MET A 24 5.49 -6.38 4.23
CA MET A 24 5.01 -7.59 3.57
C MET A 24 4.65 -8.63 4.62
N ARG A 25 3.42 -9.13 4.56
CA ARG A 25 2.96 -10.28 5.34
C ARG A 25 3.08 -11.54 4.48
N ILE A 26 3.87 -12.49 4.94
CA ILE A 26 4.06 -13.81 4.30
C ILE A 26 3.39 -14.86 5.19
N PHE A 27 2.82 -15.88 4.57
CA PHE A 27 2.15 -16.97 5.28
C PHE A 27 2.87 -18.30 5.05
N ASP A 28 2.61 -19.28 5.91
CA ASP A 28 3.25 -20.61 5.84
C ASP A 28 3.14 -21.28 4.47
N GLY A 29 4.27 -21.81 4.00
CA GLY A 29 4.41 -22.47 2.70
C GLY A 29 4.68 -21.54 1.51
N MET A 30 4.76 -20.23 1.72
CA MET A 30 5.09 -19.28 0.65
C MET A 30 6.60 -19.07 0.49
N ASP A 31 7.06 -18.97 -0.76
CA ASP A 31 8.44 -18.58 -1.07
C ASP A 31 8.64 -17.07 -0.82
N LYS A 32 9.43 -16.76 0.20
CA LYS A 32 9.76 -15.39 0.60
C LYS A 32 10.39 -14.59 -0.53
N THR A 33 11.29 -15.18 -1.29
CA THR A 33 12.06 -14.52 -2.33
C THR A 33 11.14 -14.15 -3.49
N GLN A 34 10.25 -15.06 -3.90
CA GLN A 34 9.25 -14.79 -4.93
C GLN A 34 8.27 -13.71 -4.51
N CYS A 35 7.77 -13.77 -3.27
CA CYS A 35 6.85 -12.76 -2.74
C CYS A 35 7.52 -11.37 -2.72
N LEU A 36 8.76 -11.30 -2.25
CA LEU A 36 9.52 -10.05 -2.16
C LEU A 36 9.84 -9.48 -3.54
N GLN A 37 10.21 -10.33 -4.50
CA GLN A 37 10.45 -9.92 -5.89
C GLN A 37 9.17 -9.33 -6.50
N TYR A 38 8.06 -10.06 -6.41
CA TYR A 38 6.78 -9.60 -6.95
C TYR A 38 6.39 -8.22 -6.41
N TRP A 39 6.47 -8.01 -5.08
CA TRP A 39 6.09 -6.73 -4.50
C TRP A 39 7.10 -5.61 -4.78
N ALA A 40 8.39 -5.91 -4.89
CA ALA A 40 9.38 -4.93 -5.34
C ALA A 40 9.05 -4.43 -6.76
N ASP A 41 8.73 -5.33 -7.69
CA ASP A 41 8.38 -4.98 -9.07
C ASP A 41 7.04 -4.23 -9.17
N VAL A 42 6.07 -4.59 -8.31
CA VAL A 42 4.77 -3.92 -8.30
C VAL A 42 4.87 -2.51 -7.73
N THR A 43 5.66 -2.31 -6.67
CA THR A 43 5.72 -1.03 -5.92
C THR A 43 6.85 -0.11 -6.38
N ASN A 44 7.80 -0.64 -7.15
CA ASN A 44 9.08 -0.01 -7.44
C ASN A 44 9.84 0.41 -6.17
N ILE A 45 9.72 -0.40 -5.10
CA ILE A 45 10.45 -0.19 -3.85
C ILE A 45 11.57 -1.24 -3.76
N PRO A 46 12.81 -0.84 -3.41
CA PRO A 46 13.90 -1.80 -3.22
C PRO A 46 13.57 -2.87 -2.18
N LYS A 47 13.93 -4.12 -2.48
CA LYS A 47 13.67 -5.29 -1.62
C LYS A 47 14.14 -5.11 -0.17
N ASN A 48 15.26 -4.41 0.04
CA ASN A 48 15.83 -4.15 1.36
C ASN A 48 15.02 -3.16 2.23
N LYS A 49 14.02 -2.49 1.67
CA LYS A 49 13.12 -1.58 2.41
C LYS A 49 11.89 -2.30 2.98
N PHE A 50 11.62 -3.53 2.57
CA PHE A 50 10.46 -4.29 3.03
C PHE A 50 10.66 -4.86 4.43
N ILE A 51 9.73 -4.54 5.33
CA ILE A 51 9.62 -5.20 6.62
C ILE A 51 8.80 -6.48 6.42
N ILE A 52 9.38 -7.63 6.71
CA ILE A 52 8.72 -8.92 6.52
C ILE A 52 8.10 -9.38 7.85
N ARG A 53 6.83 -9.74 7.83
CA ARG A 53 6.10 -10.31 8.97
C ARG A 53 5.53 -11.67 8.59
N TYR A 54 5.87 -12.69 9.36
CA TYR A 54 5.28 -14.01 9.22
C TYR A 54 3.91 -14.05 9.91
N ASN A 55 3.01 -14.86 9.40
CA ASN A 55 1.66 -14.98 9.92
C ASN A 55 1.15 -16.41 9.87
N ASP A 56 0.96 -16.94 11.07
CA ASP A 56 0.84 -18.38 11.28
C ASP A 56 -0.60 -18.74 11.71
N GLY A 57 -1.49 -17.75 11.86
CA GLY A 57 -2.82 -17.96 12.47
C GLY A 57 -4.05 -17.47 11.69
N GLY A 58 -3.89 -16.69 10.62
CA GLY A 58 -5.03 -16.14 9.87
C GLY A 58 -4.97 -16.46 8.38
N THR A 59 -5.89 -17.28 7.86
CA THR A 59 -5.94 -17.69 6.45
C THR A 59 -6.79 -16.78 5.56
N ARG A 60 -7.66 -15.96 6.16
CA ARG A 60 -8.51 -15.01 5.43
C ARG A 60 -7.64 -13.94 4.76
N GLY A 61 -7.66 -13.89 3.43
CA GLY A 61 -6.88 -12.93 2.64
C GLY A 61 -5.48 -13.42 2.22
N ARG A 62 -5.18 -14.72 2.31
CA ARG A 62 -3.99 -15.28 1.64
C ARG A 62 -4.07 -15.00 0.13
N THR A 63 -3.05 -14.34 -0.41
CA THR A 63 -2.86 -14.21 -1.86
C THR A 63 -1.61 -14.97 -2.29
N LYS A 64 -1.48 -15.21 -3.60
CA LYS A 64 -0.34 -15.95 -4.18
C LYS A 64 1.03 -15.41 -3.75
N TYR A 65 1.14 -14.09 -3.54
CA TYR A 65 2.41 -13.43 -3.21
C TYR A 65 2.40 -12.77 -1.83
N GLY A 66 1.58 -13.28 -0.90
CA GLY A 66 1.37 -12.66 0.41
C GLY A 66 0.62 -11.33 0.31
N MET A 67 0.77 -10.45 1.30
CA MET A 67 0.12 -9.13 1.28
C MET A 67 1.16 -8.03 1.48
N CYS A 68 1.13 -6.99 0.64
CA CYS A 68 1.89 -5.78 0.86
C CYS A 68 0.99 -4.69 1.44
N ARG A 69 1.38 -4.17 2.60
CA ARG A 69 0.79 -2.99 3.23
C ARG A 69 1.75 -1.82 3.05
N ILE A 70 1.24 -0.71 2.54
CA ILE A 70 1.94 0.57 2.53
C ILE A 70 1.50 1.36 3.75
N THR A 71 2.46 1.89 4.51
CA THR A 71 2.20 2.77 5.66
C THR A 71 2.91 4.09 5.43
N VAL A 72 2.19 5.19 5.57
CA VAL A 72 2.75 6.53 5.46
C VAL A 72 2.97 7.10 6.86
N ARG A 73 4.24 7.34 7.23
CA ARG A 73 4.57 8.02 8.49
C ARG A 73 4.12 9.46 8.42
N LYS A 74 3.61 9.99 9.53
CA LYS A 74 3.09 11.37 9.62
C LYS A 74 1.99 11.67 8.57
N GLY A 75 1.29 10.65 8.06
CA GLY A 75 0.30 10.79 6.99
C GLY A 75 -1.09 11.26 7.41
N SER A 76 -1.28 11.76 8.64
CA SER A 76 -2.60 12.13 9.15
C SER A 76 -3.27 13.24 8.33
N ASN A 77 -2.53 14.27 7.94
CA ASN A 77 -3.06 15.35 7.11
C ASN A 77 -3.37 14.85 5.69
N VAL A 78 -2.49 14.02 5.11
CA VAL A 78 -2.71 13.41 3.79
C VAL A 78 -3.99 12.59 3.79
N LEU A 79 -4.21 11.79 4.84
CA LEU A 79 -5.42 11.00 4.99
C LEU A 79 -6.67 11.89 5.03
N LYS A 80 -6.65 12.97 5.82
CA LYS A 80 -7.77 13.93 5.88
C LYS A 80 -8.07 14.56 4.53
N VAL A 81 -7.05 14.93 3.76
CA VAL A 81 -7.23 15.49 2.41
C VAL A 81 -7.81 14.46 1.46
N ILE A 82 -7.32 13.22 1.47
CA ILE A 82 -7.89 12.13 0.66
C ILE A 82 -9.36 11.92 0.98
N HIS A 83 -9.74 11.89 2.26
CA HIS A 83 -11.14 11.77 2.66
C HIS A 83 -11.98 12.95 2.17
N SER A 84 -11.52 14.19 2.40
CA SER A 84 -12.21 15.39 1.93
C SER A 84 -12.44 15.39 0.42
N LEU A 85 -11.46 14.91 -0.36
CA LEU A 85 -11.60 14.79 -1.81
C LEU A 85 -12.62 13.71 -2.18
N VAL A 86 -12.56 12.54 -1.54
CA VAL A 86 -13.54 11.46 -1.78
C VAL A 86 -14.96 11.94 -1.49
N ASP A 87 -15.16 12.67 -0.38
CA ASP A 87 -16.45 13.22 0.00
C ASP A 87 -16.94 14.23 -1.07
N GLN A 88 -16.08 15.18 -1.47
CA GLN A 88 -16.40 16.15 -2.51
C GLN A 88 -16.75 15.49 -3.85
N PHE A 89 -15.93 14.54 -4.31
CA PHE A 89 -16.18 13.82 -5.56
C PHE A 89 -17.48 13.01 -5.51
N SER A 90 -17.77 12.38 -4.37
CA SER A 90 -19.01 11.61 -4.19
C SER A 90 -20.24 12.51 -4.29
N ASP A 91 -20.19 13.68 -3.64
CA ASP A 91 -21.27 14.67 -3.70
C ASP A 91 -21.49 15.21 -5.12
N GLU A 92 -20.41 15.49 -5.85
CA GLU A 92 -20.49 16.00 -7.23
C GLU A 92 -21.04 14.94 -8.20
N ILE A 93 -20.61 13.68 -8.07
CA ILE A 93 -21.12 12.56 -8.90
C ILE A 93 -22.59 12.30 -8.61
N LEU A 94 -22.99 12.28 -7.34
CA LEU A 94 -24.38 12.06 -6.93
C LEU A 94 -25.31 13.21 -7.35
N LYS A 95 -24.81 14.45 -7.40
CA LYS A 95 -25.58 15.60 -7.92
C LYS A 95 -25.69 15.64 -9.45
N ALA A 96 -24.76 14.99 -10.14
CA ALA A 96 -24.73 14.92 -11.60
C ALA A 96 -25.55 13.74 -12.18
N THR A 97 -26.03 12.84 -11.32
CA THR A 97 -26.84 11.66 -11.67
C THR A 97 -28.30 11.92 -11.30
#